data_AF-A0A4V2MR16-F1
#
_entry.id   AF-A0A4V2MR16-F1
#
_cell.length_a   1.000
_cell.length_b   1.000
_cell.length_c   1.000
_cell.angle_alpha   90.00
_cell.angle_beta   90.00
_cell.angle_gamma   90.00
#
_symmetry.space_group_name_H-M   'P 1'
#
loop_
_entity.id
_entity.type
_entity.pdbx_description
1 polymer ?
#
loop_
_entity_poly.entity_id
_entity_poly.type
_entity_poly.pdbx_seq_one_letter_code
_entity_poly.pdbx_strand_id
1 'polypeptide(L)'
;MRKISILVVSVFFFLGCKQKSIVHPTFYYWKTDYKNKKAEADYLDQFKSKSLYVRIMDVDFNPDLQLPVPVSPIKFSDPLPKQVDIIPVVFIVNQVFNNIDTMQTAVMANRIAKFVAAKVKQAGKRNYAELQIDCDWTKGTRNRYFKFLEQLSTNPLLKGKTISVTLRLHQIKNIVSSGIPPVEKGILMCYNMGNLRKYGDQNSILDQHEMDLYLKDYLRQYPLPLDVALPIFEWAVVFRNEQYAGISKRIGKIQIEDKNLFKRRGNSILYDLLKDYPVAGLKQGDVVRWEQISPKDLLATSNFLSRYLSPRERNLVFYHLDTDLLKHFTNEDVQKIIASF
;
A
#
# COMPACT_ATOMS: atom_id res chain seq x y z
N MET A 1 -54.86 -44.76 -25.81
CA MET A 1 -55.02 -43.33 -25.48
C MET A 1 -54.09 -42.98 -24.32
N ARG A 2 -53.21 -41.99 -24.54
CA ARG A 2 -52.35 -41.22 -23.62
C ARG A 2 -51.79 -41.88 -22.34
N LYS A 3 -50.51 -42.26 -22.38
CA LYS A 3 -49.62 -42.29 -21.21
C LYS A 3 -49.12 -40.86 -20.96
N ILE A 4 -49.48 -40.27 -19.83
CA ILE A 4 -48.94 -38.97 -19.38
C ILE A 4 -47.79 -39.29 -18.42
N SER A 5 -46.56 -39.14 -18.91
CA SER A 5 -45.36 -39.10 -18.07
C SER A 5 -45.32 -37.75 -17.37
N ILE A 6 -45.50 -37.74 -16.04
CA ILE A 6 -45.22 -36.56 -15.22
C ILE A 6 -43.73 -36.60 -14.89
N LEU A 7 -42.93 -35.88 -15.66
CA LEU A 7 -41.55 -35.58 -15.36
C LEU A 7 -41.55 -34.46 -14.30
N VAL A 8 -41.35 -34.82 -13.04
CA VAL A 8 -41.12 -33.84 -11.96
C VAL A 8 -39.72 -33.26 -12.14
N VAL A 9 -39.63 -32.12 -12.81
CA VAL A 9 -38.42 -31.31 -12.86
C VAL A 9 -38.26 -30.64 -11.50
N SER A 10 -37.48 -31.27 -10.62
CA SER A 10 -37.05 -30.65 -9.37
C SER A 10 -35.97 -29.62 -9.68
N VAL A 11 -36.40 -28.38 -9.96
CA VAL A 11 -35.51 -27.22 -10.09
C VAL A 11 -34.97 -26.91 -8.70
N PHE A 12 -33.81 -27.44 -8.37
CA PHE A 12 -33.01 -26.96 -7.25
C PHE A 12 -32.61 -25.51 -7.54
N PHE A 13 -33.37 -24.57 -6.98
CA PHE A 13 -32.91 -23.20 -6.75
C PHE A 13 -31.74 -23.25 -5.76
N PHE A 14 -30.53 -23.50 -6.27
CA PHE A 14 -29.32 -23.08 -5.59
C PHE A 14 -29.26 -21.55 -5.65
N LEU A 15 -30.07 -20.89 -4.80
CA LEU A 15 -29.80 -19.53 -4.38
C LEU A 15 -28.44 -19.58 -3.66
N GLY A 16 -27.38 -19.38 -4.43
CA GLY A 16 -26.02 -19.33 -3.93
C GLY A 16 -25.94 -18.27 -2.85
N CYS A 17 -25.74 -18.70 -1.60
CA CYS A 17 -25.25 -17.85 -0.54
C CYS A 17 -23.95 -17.22 -1.04
N LYS A 18 -23.99 -15.96 -1.47
CA LYS A 18 -22.77 -15.17 -1.66
C LYS A 18 -22.15 -15.03 -0.27
N GLN A 19 -21.12 -15.82 -0.01
CA GLN A 19 -20.29 -15.66 1.19
C GLN A 19 -19.85 -14.20 1.24
N LYS A 20 -20.40 -13.42 2.18
CA LYS A 20 -20.04 -12.02 2.33
C LYS A 20 -18.61 -11.96 2.85
N SER A 21 -17.72 -11.26 2.14
CA SER A 21 -16.36 -11.04 2.62
C SER A 21 -16.41 -10.28 3.95
N ILE A 22 -15.53 -10.65 4.89
CA ILE A 22 -15.29 -9.86 6.09
C ILE A 22 -14.11 -8.94 5.79
N VAL A 23 -14.29 -7.64 5.96
CA VAL A 23 -13.27 -6.64 5.65
C VAL A 23 -12.87 -5.94 6.92
N HIS A 24 -11.57 -5.95 7.22
CA HIS A 24 -11.00 -5.23 8.34
C HIS A 24 -10.30 -3.97 7.82
N PRO A 25 -10.97 -2.80 7.86
CA PRO A 25 -10.30 -1.56 7.52
C PRO A 25 -9.18 -1.28 8.54
N THR A 26 -8.07 -0.77 8.02
CA THR A 26 -6.89 -0.38 8.82
C THR A 26 -6.04 0.60 7.99
N PHE A 27 -4.88 0.99 8.50
CA PHE A 27 -4.02 1.98 7.90
C PHE A 27 -2.56 1.55 7.90
N TYR A 28 -1.80 2.14 7.00
CA TYR A 28 -0.35 2.24 7.15
C TYR A 28 0.02 3.45 8.01
N TYR A 29 1.00 3.30 8.90
CA TYR A 29 1.68 4.39 9.57
C TYR A 29 3.14 4.43 9.09
N TRP A 30 3.47 5.42 8.25
CA TRP A 30 4.75 5.49 7.54
C TRP A 30 5.61 6.70 7.96
N LYS A 31 5.56 7.05 9.25
CA LYS A 31 6.35 8.13 9.86
C LYS A 31 7.44 7.53 10.75
N THR A 32 8.54 8.25 10.93
CA THR A 32 9.70 7.79 11.72
C THR A 32 9.57 8.03 13.23
N ASP A 33 8.53 8.71 13.68
CA ASP A 33 8.21 8.89 15.10
C ASP A 33 6.72 8.62 15.30
N TYR A 34 6.39 7.64 16.12
CA TYR A 34 5.01 7.35 16.52
C TYR A 34 4.69 8.11 17.80
N LYS A 35 3.67 8.94 17.72
CA LYS A 35 3.05 9.62 18.86
C LYS A 35 1.56 9.30 18.84
N ASN A 36 0.99 8.99 19.99
CA ASN A 36 -0.42 8.63 20.08
C ASN A 36 -1.27 9.91 20.04
N LYS A 37 -1.49 10.45 18.84
CA LYS A 37 -2.34 11.61 18.65
C LYS A 37 -3.80 11.21 18.76
N LYS A 38 -4.54 11.92 19.61
CA LYS A 38 -5.99 11.70 19.79
C LYS A 38 -6.76 11.64 18.47
N ALA A 39 -6.50 12.57 17.55
CA ALA A 39 -7.20 12.59 16.26
C ALA A 39 -6.92 11.34 15.39
N GLU A 40 -5.69 10.80 15.39
CA GLU A 40 -5.36 9.56 14.66
C GLU A 40 -5.98 8.34 15.37
N ALA A 41 -6.01 8.33 16.70
CA ALA A 41 -6.67 7.28 17.49
C ALA A 41 -8.19 7.26 17.29
N ASP A 42 -8.84 8.43 17.23
CA ASP A 42 -10.28 8.56 16.98
C ASP A 42 -10.64 7.96 15.61
N TYR A 43 -9.78 8.11 14.59
CA TYR A 43 -9.96 7.44 13.29
C TYR A 43 -9.82 5.92 13.39
N LEU A 44 -8.85 5.40 14.15
CA LEU A 44 -8.70 3.95 14.35
C LEU A 44 -9.97 3.36 14.99
N ASP A 45 -10.50 4.01 16.03
CA ASP A 45 -11.71 3.58 16.72
C ASP A 45 -12.95 3.69 15.82
N GLN A 46 -13.09 4.81 15.08
CA GLN A 46 -14.19 5.03 14.14
C GLN A 46 -14.25 3.96 13.05
N PHE A 47 -13.09 3.58 12.50
CA PHE A 47 -12.99 2.54 11.48
C PHE A 47 -13.06 1.14 12.11
N LYS A 48 -13.06 1.01 13.44
CA LYS A 48 -12.96 -0.26 14.18
C LYS A 48 -11.71 -1.04 13.76
N SER A 49 -10.63 -0.32 13.50
CA SER A 49 -9.33 -0.87 13.09
C SER A 49 -8.76 -1.72 14.21
N LYS A 50 -8.69 -3.03 14.01
CA LYS A 50 -8.13 -3.98 15.00
C LYS A 50 -6.61 -3.98 15.03
N SER A 51 -5.99 -3.58 13.93
CA SER A 51 -4.54 -3.55 13.78
C SER A 51 -4.10 -2.25 13.11
N LEU A 52 -2.80 -1.97 13.14
CA LEU A 52 -2.14 -0.90 12.41
C LEU A 52 -0.85 -1.43 11.77
N TYR A 53 -0.69 -1.22 10.47
CA TYR A 53 0.56 -1.55 9.77
C TYR A 53 1.59 -0.44 10.04
N VAL A 54 2.63 -0.72 10.81
CA VAL A 54 3.60 0.29 11.25
C VAL A 54 4.95 0.05 10.59
N ARG A 55 5.45 1.03 9.83
CA ARG A 55 6.80 0.99 9.27
C ARG A 55 7.84 1.02 10.40
N ILE A 56 8.53 -0.08 10.60
CA ILE A 56 9.53 -0.23 11.66
C ILE A 56 10.88 0.34 11.25
N MET A 57 11.31 0.04 10.04
CA MET A 57 12.57 0.50 9.47
C MET A 57 12.60 0.27 7.98
N ASP A 58 13.53 0.95 7.32
CA ASP A 58 13.99 0.58 5.99
C ASP A 58 15.27 -0.24 6.11
N VAL A 59 15.59 -1.02 5.08
CA VAL A 59 16.86 -1.69 4.92
C VAL A 59 17.42 -1.31 3.57
N ASP A 60 18.63 -0.74 3.58
CA ASP A 60 19.34 -0.35 2.38
C ASP A 60 20.76 -0.93 2.36
N PHE A 61 21.38 -0.97 1.19
CA PHE A 61 22.74 -1.47 1.03
C PHE A 61 23.74 -0.34 1.31
N ASN A 62 24.61 -0.54 2.30
CA ASN A 62 25.71 0.37 2.53
C ASN A 62 26.93 -0.07 1.68
N PRO A 63 27.37 0.73 0.70
CA PRO A 63 28.50 0.37 -0.16
C PRO A 63 29.85 0.41 0.57
N ASP A 64 30.01 1.21 1.61
CA ASP A 64 31.28 1.28 2.36
C ASP A 64 31.46 0.04 3.24
N LEU A 65 30.37 -0.43 3.86
CA LEU A 65 30.36 -1.60 4.73
C LEU A 65 30.07 -2.91 3.97
N GLN A 66 29.71 -2.82 2.69
CA GLN A 66 29.33 -3.95 1.83
C GLN A 66 28.25 -4.86 2.46
N LEU A 67 27.29 -4.27 3.16
CA LEU A 67 26.24 -5.02 3.85
C LEU A 67 24.92 -4.24 3.97
N PRO A 68 23.79 -4.95 4.16
CA PRO A 68 22.50 -4.32 4.43
C PRO A 68 22.48 -3.69 5.82
N VAL A 69 22.07 -2.42 5.89
CA VAL A 69 21.95 -1.65 7.13
C VAL A 69 20.52 -1.15 7.35
N PRO A 70 20.05 -1.05 8.61
CA PRO A 70 18.80 -0.38 8.90
C PRO A 70 18.92 1.12 8.64
N VAL A 71 17.90 1.70 7.99
CA VAL A 71 17.78 3.13 7.71
C VAL A 71 16.49 3.65 8.34
N SER A 72 16.59 4.85 8.92
CA SER A 72 15.46 5.60 9.49
C SER A 72 14.51 4.74 10.36
N PRO A 73 15.02 4.03 11.38
CA PRO A 73 14.17 3.22 12.24
C PRO A 73 13.16 4.09 12.99
N ILE A 74 11.95 3.56 13.18
CA ILE A 74 10.91 4.25 13.93
C ILE A 74 11.29 4.42 15.39
N LYS A 75 10.96 5.59 15.94
CA LYS A 75 10.89 5.85 17.38
C LYS A 75 9.44 5.72 17.84
N PHE A 76 9.21 5.06 18.96
CA PHE A 76 7.93 5.10 19.65
C PHE A 76 8.05 6.10 20.80
N SER A 77 7.53 7.30 20.61
CA SER A 77 7.44 8.31 21.67
C SER A 77 6.31 7.98 22.64
N ASP A 78 5.25 7.35 22.14
CA ASP A 78 4.14 6.81 22.93
C ASP A 78 3.90 5.33 22.54
N PRO A 79 3.29 4.52 23.42
CA PRO A 79 2.82 3.19 23.04
C PRO A 79 1.62 3.28 22.08
N LEU A 80 1.40 2.22 21.29
CA LEU A 80 0.15 2.08 20.54
C LEU A 80 -1.05 1.91 21.49
N PRO A 81 -2.27 2.32 21.10
CA PRO A 81 -3.50 2.02 21.83
C PRO A 81 -3.60 0.53 22.18
N LYS A 82 -4.05 0.21 23.40
CA LYS A 82 -4.01 -1.17 23.92
C LYS A 82 -4.80 -2.15 23.04
N GLN A 83 -5.92 -1.71 22.49
CA GLN A 83 -6.84 -2.47 21.64
C GLN A 83 -6.38 -2.65 20.19
N VAL A 84 -5.36 -1.91 19.75
CA VAL A 84 -4.87 -1.94 18.35
C VAL A 84 -3.62 -2.80 18.26
N ASP A 85 -3.68 -3.93 17.57
CA ASP A 85 -2.52 -4.77 17.32
C ASP A 85 -1.53 -4.09 16.36
N ILE A 86 -0.23 -4.39 16.51
CA ILE A 86 0.79 -3.91 15.59
C ILE A 86 1.08 -4.97 14.53
N ILE A 87 1.04 -4.57 13.27
CA ILE A 87 1.60 -5.34 12.15
C ILE A 87 2.89 -4.61 11.72
N PRO A 88 4.08 -5.03 12.20
CA PRO A 88 5.33 -4.41 11.79
C PRO A 88 5.56 -4.58 10.28
N VAL A 89 6.02 -3.49 9.66
CA VAL A 89 6.41 -3.45 8.24
C VAL A 89 7.90 -3.12 8.14
N VAL A 90 8.63 -3.88 7.34
CA VAL A 90 10.03 -3.60 7.01
C VAL A 90 10.13 -3.36 5.52
N PHE A 91 10.52 -2.15 5.13
CA PHE A 91 10.81 -1.84 3.74
C PHE A 91 12.24 -2.24 3.41
N ILE A 92 12.45 -2.93 2.30
CA ILE A 92 13.78 -3.32 1.83
C ILE A 92 13.96 -2.72 0.44
N VAL A 93 14.98 -1.87 0.30
CA VAL A 93 15.36 -1.34 -1.01
C VAL A 93 15.82 -2.51 -1.86
N ASN A 94 15.18 -2.70 -3.01
CA ASN A 94 15.42 -3.88 -3.88
C ASN A 94 16.90 -4.05 -4.26
N GLN A 95 17.65 -2.95 -4.37
CA GLN A 95 19.10 -2.98 -4.65
C GLN A 95 19.90 -3.80 -3.64
N VAL A 96 19.43 -3.96 -2.39
CA VAL A 96 20.02 -4.87 -1.41
C VAL A 96 20.22 -6.25 -2.01
N PHE A 97 19.20 -6.80 -2.68
CA PHE A 97 19.23 -8.13 -3.26
C PHE A 97 20.07 -8.24 -4.53
N ASN A 98 20.62 -7.15 -5.07
CA ASN A 98 21.64 -7.22 -6.12
C ASN A 98 23.05 -7.44 -5.56
N ASN A 99 23.27 -7.05 -4.30
CA ASN A 99 24.62 -6.90 -3.74
C ASN A 99 24.93 -7.88 -2.61
N ILE A 100 23.99 -8.77 -2.25
CA ILE A 100 24.19 -9.72 -1.16
C ILE A 100 24.06 -11.17 -1.61
N ASP A 101 24.80 -12.04 -0.93
CA ASP A 101 24.72 -13.48 -1.09
C ASP A 101 23.72 -14.15 -0.12
N THR A 102 23.58 -15.47 -0.22
CA THR A 102 22.67 -16.28 0.59
C THR A 102 23.02 -16.31 2.09
N MET A 103 24.30 -16.11 2.44
CA MET A 103 24.73 -16.05 3.85
C MET A 103 24.32 -14.69 4.45
N GLN A 104 24.56 -13.61 3.71
CA GLN A 104 24.15 -12.27 4.08
C GLN A 104 22.62 -12.14 4.17
N THR A 105 21.84 -12.80 3.31
CA THR A 105 20.37 -12.85 3.47
C THR A 105 19.96 -13.53 4.78
N ALA A 106 20.64 -14.61 5.19
CA ALA A 106 20.33 -15.30 6.45
C ALA A 106 20.65 -14.40 7.67
N VAL A 107 21.79 -13.71 7.64
CA VAL A 107 22.19 -12.74 8.67
C VAL A 107 21.18 -11.59 8.73
N MET A 108 20.77 -11.06 7.57
CA MET A 108 19.77 -10.00 7.47
C MET A 108 18.43 -10.43 8.05
N ALA A 109 17.93 -11.63 7.72
CA ALA A 109 16.69 -12.17 8.27
C ALA A 109 16.70 -12.23 9.81
N ASN A 110 17.81 -12.72 10.39
CA ASN A 110 17.96 -12.77 11.84
C ASN A 110 18.01 -11.38 12.50
N ARG A 111 18.72 -10.43 11.88
CA ARG A 111 18.80 -9.04 12.36
C ARG A 111 17.44 -8.35 12.31
N ILE A 112 16.69 -8.52 11.21
CA ILE A 112 15.34 -8.00 11.04
C ILE A 112 14.42 -8.54 12.14
N ALA A 113 14.37 -9.86 12.32
CA ALA A 113 13.49 -10.48 13.32
C ALA A 113 13.76 -9.96 14.75
N LYS A 114 15.04 -9.84 15.14
CA LYS A 114 15.45 -9.28 16.43
C LYS A 114 15.06 -7.80 16.57
N PHE A 115 15.34 -7.00 15.54
CA PHE A 115 15.08 -5.57 15.56
C PHE A 115 13.56 -5.28 15.66
N VAL A 116 12.76 -5.97 14.85
CA VAL A 116 11.30 -5.88 14.89
C VAL A 116 10.77 -6.27 16.26
N ALA A 117 11.21 -7.39 16.84
CA ALA A 117 10.77 -7.82 18.16
C ALA A 117 11.07 -6.77 19.25
N ALA A 118 12.24 -6.12 19.19
CA ALA A 118 12.58 -5.03 20.10
C ALA A 118 11.67 -3.81 19.91
N LYS A 119 11.38 -3.43 18.65
CA LYS A 119 10.53 -2.29 18.33
C LYS A 119 9.06 -2.51 18.70
N VAL A 120 8.54 -3.72 18.55
CA VAL A 120 7.20 -4.09 19.01
C VAL A 120 7.08 -3.94 20.53
N LYS A 121 8.11 -4.32 21.30
CA LYS A 121 8.14 -4.09 22.76
C LYS A 121 8.14 -2.60 23.10
N GLN A 122 8.93 -1.78 22.39
CA GLN A 122 8.93 -0.32 22.54
C GLN A 122 7.56 0.30 22.23
N ALA A 123 6.81 -0.29 21.30
CA ALA A 123 5.45 0.11 20.96
C ALA A 123 4.39 -0.26 22.03
N GLY A 124 4.80 -0.85 23.16
CA GLY A 124 3.90 -1.28 24.23
C GLY A 124 3.21 -2.63 23.98
N LYS A 125 3.70 -3.41 23.01
CA LYS A 125 3.11 -4.71 22.62
C LYS A 125 4.02 -5.86 23.01
N ARG A 126 3.42 -6.95 23.52
CA ARG A 126 4.17 -8.16 23.91
C ARG A 126 4.47 -9.06 22.73
N ASN A 127 3.59 -9.07 21.73
CA ASN A 127 3.66 -9.94 20.57
C ASN A 127 2.99 -9.28 19.36
N TYR A 128 3.14 -9.90 18.19
CA TYR A 128 2.49 -9.56 16.93
C TYR A 128 2.21 -10.84 16.13
N ALA A 129 1.13 -10.83 15.35
CA ALA A 129 0.70 -12.00 14.57
C ALA A 129 1.30 -12.03 13.16
N GLU A 130 1.63 -10.87 12.58
CA GLU A 130 2.05 -10.73 11.19
C GLU A 130 3.27 -9.80 11.07
N LEU A 131 4.26 -10.17 10.27
CA LEU A 131 5.35 -9.30 9.80
C LEU A 131 5.23 -9.12 8.30
N GLN A 132 5.09 -7.87 7.87
CA GLN A 132 5.07 -7.54 6.44
C GLN A 132 6.45 -7.10 5.97
N ILE A 133 6.86 -7.61 4.81
CA ILE A 133 8.06 -7.18 4.09
C ILE A 133 7.62 -6.44 2.83
N ASP A 134 7.95 -5.15 2.77
CA ASP A 134 7.72 -4.31 1.60
C ASP A 134 8.98 -4.28 0.73
N CYS A 135 8.90 -4.81 -0.49
CA CYS A 135 10.03 -4.86 -1.42
C CYS A 135 9.52 -4.91 -2.87
N ASP A 136 9.92 -3.95 -3.68
CA ASP A 136 9.64 -3.94 -5.13
C ASP A 136 10.65 -4.82 -5.87
N TRP A 137 10.60 -6.15 -5.65
CA TRP A 137 11.53 -7.06 -6.32
C TRP A 137 11.29 -7.13 -7.82
N THR A 138 12.36 -7.47 -8.53
CA THR A 138 12.40 -7.59 -10.00
C THR A 138 12.73 -9.03 -10.40
N LYS A 139 12.61 -9.35 -11.69
CA LYS A 139 13.08 -10.64 -12.23
C LYS A 139 14.53 -10.96 -11.83
N GLY A 140 15.42 -9.96 -11.78
CA GLY A 140 16.83 -10.13 -11.46
C GLY A 140 17.12 -10.37 -9.97
N THR A 141 16.28 -9.84 -9.09
CA THR A 141 16.44 -9.94 -7.62
C THR A 141 15.57 -11.02 -6.99
N ARG A 142 14.55 -11.51 -7.72
CA ARG A 142 13.53 -12.47 -7.29
C ARG A 142 14.09 -13.62 -6.46
N ASN A 143 15.06 -14.36 -7.01
CA ASN A 143 15.54 -15.59 -6.36
C ASN A 143 16.21 -15.29 -5.01
N ARG A 144 16.98 -14.20 -4.90
CA ARG A 144 17.62 -13.80 -3.63
C ARG A 144 16.60 -13.28 -2.63
N TYR A 145 15.62 -12.51 -3.09
CA TYR A 145 14.51 -12.05 -2.25
C TYR A 145 13.68 -13.22 -1.71
N PHE A 146 13.33 -14.20 -2.56
CA PHE A 146 12.56 -15.37 -2.13
C PHE A 146 13.35 -16.23 -1.16
N LYS A 147 14.67 -16.39 -1.39
CA LYS A 147 15.53 -17.09 -0.45
C LYS A 147 15.58 -16.39 0.92
N PHE A 148 15.62 -15.06 0.92
CA PHE A 148 15.52 -14.28 2.14
C PHE A 148 14.17 -14.50 2.85
N LEU A 149 13.05 -14.53 2.13
CA LEU A 149 11.72 -14.79 2.72
C LEU A 149 11.62 -16.18 3.35
N GLU A 150 12.15 -17.22 2.69
CA GLU A 150 12.24 -18.57 3.27
C GLU A 150 13.05 -18.56 4.57
N GLN A 151 14.23 -17.94 4.56
CA GLN A 151 15.09 -17.83 5.74
C GLN A 151 14.43 -17.02 6.86
N LEU A 152 13.67 -15.99 6.52
CA LEU A 152 12.90 -15.21 7.48
C LEU A 152 11.78 -16.06 8.10
N SER A 153 10.99 -16.77 7.29
CA SER A 153 9.88 -17.62 7.78
C SER A 153 10.34 -18.72 8.73
N THR A 154 11.54 -19.25 8.55
CA THR A 154 12.14 -20.28 9.41
C THR A 154 12.81 -19.73 10.67
N ASN A 155 12.86 -18.40 10.86
CA ASN A 155 13.49 -17.81 12.02
C ASN A 155 12.72 -18.17 13.31
N PRO A 156 13.40 -18.64 14.38
CA PRO A 156 12.74 -19.03 15.63
C PRO A 156 11.88 -17.93 16.29
N LEU A 157 12.26 -16.65 16.14
CA LEU A 157 11.49 -15.52 16.67
C LEU A 157 10.17 -15.27 15.92
N LEU A 158 10.05 -15.84 14.73
CA LEU A 158 8.89 -15.70 13.83
C LEU A 158 8.03 -16.96 13.78
N LYS A 159 8.34 -17.98 14.59
CA LYS A 159 7.54 -19.20 14.69
C LYS A 159 6.08 -18.87 15.02
N GLY A 160 5.16 -19.36 14.19
CA GLY A 160 3.71 -19.14 14.35
C GLY A 160 3.24 -17.75 13.96
N LYS A 161 4.08 -16.94 13.30
CA LYS A 161 3.69 -15.64 12.73
C LYS A 161 3.49 -15.77 11.23
N THR A 162 2.55 -14.99 10.71
CA THR A 162 2.38 -14.81 9.27
C THR A 162 3.47 -13.90 8.72
N ILE A 163 4.09 -14.30 7.62
CA ILE A 163 4.91 -13.40 6.80
C ILE A 163 4.03 -12.93 5.64
N SER A 164 3.94 -11.62 5.45
CA SER A 164 3.25 -11.05 4.30
C SER A 164 4.18 -10.18 3.48
N VAL A 165 3.81 -9.95 2.22
CA VAL A 165 4.59 -9.09 1.32
C VAL A 165 3.72 -8.10 0.59
N THR A 166 4.28 -6.97 0.20
CA THR A 166 3.61 -6.06 -0.73
C THR A 166 3.71 -6.58 -2.17
N LEU A 167 2.68 -6.33 -2.95
CA LEU A 167 2.58 -6.72 -4.35
C LEU A 167 2.19 -5.53 -5.22
N ARG A 168 2.96 -5.30 -6.28
CA ARG A 168 2.66 -4.36 -7.36
C ARG A 168 1.77 -5.01 -8.41
N LEU A 169 1.02 -4.19 -9.14
CA LEU A 169 0.16 -4.61 -10.26
C LEU A 169 0.90 -5.48 -11.29
N HIS A 170 2.13 -5.09 -11.65
CA HIS A 170 2.94 -5.84 -12.61
C HIS A 170 3.39 -7.22 -12.10
N GLN A 171 3.46 -7.44 -10.78
CA GLN A 171 3.79 -8.74 -10.20
C GLN A 171 2.58 -9.69 -10.27
N ILE A 172 1.35 -9.16 -10.21
CA ILE A 172 0.12 -9.93 -10.46
C ILE A 172 0.01 -10.34 -11.93
N LYS A 173 0.27 -9.42 -12.86
CA LYS A 173 0.22 -9.70 -14.31
C LYS A 173 1.29 -10.70 -14.74
N ASN A 174 2.53 -10.47 -14.32
CA ASN A 174 3.70 -11.16 -14.86
C ASN A 174 4.18 -12.29 -13.94
N ILE A 175 3.27 -13.16 -13.48
CA ILE A 175 3.55 -14.24 -12.50
C ILE A 175 4.74 -15.09 -12.92
N VAL A 176 4.85 -15.45 -14.20
CA VAL A 176 5.95 -16.30 -14.71
C VAL A 176 7.32 -15.67 -14.47
N SER A 177 7.48 -14.37 -14.76
CA SER A 177 8.77 -13.70 -14.57
C SER A 177 8.98 -13.25 -13.12
N SER A 178 7.95 -12.70 -12.48
CA SER A 178 8.02 -12.14 -11.14
C SER A 178 8.07 -13.24 -10.07
N GLY A 179 7.57 -14.43 -10.37
CA GLY A 179 7.39 -15.52 -9.43
C GLY A 179 6.32 -15.24 -8.38
N ILE A 180 6.03 -16.26 -7.59
CA ILE A 180 5.12 -16.19 -6.44
C ILE A 180 5.98 -16.23 -5.19
N PRO A 181 5.95 -15.20 -4.33
CA PRO A 181 6.77 -15.18 -3.12
C PRO A 181 6.35 -16.30 -2.16
N PRO A 182 7.31 -16.99 -1.51
CA PRO A 182 7.03 -18.14 -0.63
C PRO A 182 6.56 -17.68 0.75
N VAL A 183 5.38 -17.06 0.80
CA VAL A 183 4.76 -16.47 1.99
C VAL A 183 3.26 -16.78 2.05
N GLU A 184 2.62 -16.56 3.19
CA GLU A 184 1.24 -16.98 3.40
C GLU A 184 0.22 -16.06 2.72
N LYS A 185 0.51 -14.75 2.61
CA LYS A 185 -0.36 -13.78 1.93
C LYS A 185 0.40 -12.58 1.39
N GLY A 186 -0.21 -11.88 0.44
CA GLY A 186 0.28 -10.60 -0.07
C GLY A 186 -0.69 -9.46 0.23
N ILE A 187 -0.23 -8.22 0.05
CA ILE A 187 -1.09 -7.05 -0.04
C ILE A 187 -0.94 -6.41 -1.42
N LEU A 188 -2.04 -6.32 -2.16
CA LEU A 188 -2.06 -5.67 -3.45
C LEU A 188 -2.06 -4.15 -3.25
N MET A 189 -0.93 -3.50 -3.57
CA MET A 189 -0.79 -2.05 -3.49
C MET A 189 -1.48 -1.40 -4.69
N CYS A 190 -2.67 -0.86 -4.46
CA CYS A 190 -3.44 -0.18 -5.49
C CYS A 190 -3.13 1.32 -5.53
N TYR A 191 -1.84 1.66 -5.60
CA TYR A 191 -1.38 3.04 -5.73
C TYR A 191 0.01 3.15 -6.35
N ASN A 192 0.37 4.36 -6.79
CA ASN A 192 1.55 4.64 -7.61
C ASN A 192 1.56 3.78 -8.88
N MET A 193 0.41 3.75 -9.57
CA MET A 193 0.21 2.89 -10.75
C MET A 193 0.67 3.56 -12.04
N GLY A 194 0.40 4.85 -12.20
CA GLY A 194 0.65 5.57 -13.44
C GLY A 194 2.10 6.06 -13.56
N ASN A 195 2.45 6.53 -14.75
CA ASN A 195 3.78 7.10 -14.98
C ASN A 195 3.89 8.50 -14.36
N LEU A 196 4.46 8.56 -13.15
CA LEU A 196 4.78 9.80 -12.43
C LEU A 196 5.56 10.82 -13.26
N ARG A 197 6.47 10.36 -14.13
CA ARG A 197 7.37 11.21 -14.93
C ARG A 197 6.76 11.70 -16.23
N LYS A 198 5.64 11.11 -16.67
CA LYS A 198 4.96 11.53 -17.90
C LYS A 198 4.30 12.89 -17.67
N TYR A 199 4.59 13.88 -18.51
CA TYR A 199 3.86 15.15 -18.50
C TYR A 199 2.43 14.97 -19.02
N GLY A 200 1.49 15.76 -18.49
CA GLY A 200 0.06 15.66 -18.81
C GLY A 200 -0.80 15.71 -17.56
N ASP A 201 -2.12 15.64 -17.72
CA ASP A 201 -3.12 15.80 -16.66
C ASP A 201 -3.63 14.48 -16.05
N GLN A 202 -2.91 13.37 -16.28
CA GLN A 202 -3.22 12.09 -15.66
C GLN A 202 -2.88 12.06 -14.15
N ASN A 203 -3.54 11.17 -13.41
CA ASN A 203 -3.23 10.88 -12.02
C ASN A 203 -2.33 9.65 -11.92
N SER A 204 -1.10 9.80 -11.43
CA SER A 204 -0.16 8.69 -11.29
C SER A 204 -0.35 7.91 -9.99
N ILE A 205 -1.06 8.46 -9.00
CA ILE A 205 -1.40 7.76 -7.76
C ILE A 205 -2.33 6.57 -8.09
N LEU A 206 -3.41 6.81 -8.81
CA LEU A 206 -4.42 5.81 -9.13
C LEU A 206 -4.91 5.98 -10.56
N ASP A 207 -4.81 4.91 -11.34
CA ASP A 207 -5.18 4.88 -12.75
C ASP A 207 -6.02 3.63 -13.06
N GLN A 208 -7.27 3.84 -13.48
CA GLN A 208 -8.20 2.75 -13.79
C GLN A 208 -7.76 1.94 -15.02
N HIS A 209 -7.17 2.58 -16.02
CA HIS A 209 -6.66 1.90 -17.21
C HIS A 209 -5.52 0.94 -16.85
N GLU A 210 -4.61 1.37 -15.97
CA GLU A 210 -3.54 0.52 -15.43
C GLU A 210 -4.12 -0.67 -14.65
N MET A 211 -5.14 -0.47 -13.80
CA MET A 211 -5.80 -1.58 -13.12
C MET A 211 -6.42 -2.59 -14.10
N ASP A 212 -7.14 -2.12 -15.11
CA ASP A 212 -7.70 -2.99 -16.14
C ASP A 212 -6.61 -3.80 -16.85
N LEU A 213 -5.53 -3.13 -17.28
CA LEU A 213 -4.41 -3.74 -18.02
C LEU A 213 -3.62 -4.79 -17.22
N TYR A 214 -3.54 -4.61 -15.89
CA TYR A 214 -2.69 -5.44 -15.03
C TYR A 214 -3.44 -6.44 -14.17
N LEU A 215 -4.74 -6.22 -13.90
CA LEU A 215 -5.48 -7.02 -12.93
C LEU A 215 -6.69 -7.75 -13.51
N LYS A 216 -7.35 -7.23 -14.55
CA LYS A 216 -8.64 -7.74 -15.03
C LYS A 216 -8.64 -9.25 -15.30
N ASP A 217 -7.63 -9.72 -16.04
CA ASP A 217 -7.55 -11.12 -16.46
C ASP A 217 -6.71 -11.99 -15.50
N TYR A 218 -5.97 -11.36 -14.57
CA TYR A 218 -4.93 -12.01 -13.78
C TYR A 218 -5.27 -12.13 -12.29
N LEU A 219 -6.00 -11.17 -11.73
CA LEU A 219 -6.21 -11.05 -10.29
C LEU A 219 -6.98 -12.25 -9.70
N ARG A 220 -7.96 -12.78 -10.45
CA ARG A 220 -8.74 -13.97 -10.02
C ARG A 220 -7.88 -15.23 -9.92
N GLN A 221 -6.83 -15.32 -10.73
CA GLN A 221 -5.96 -16.50 -10.85
C GLN A 221 -4.73 -16.41 -9.95
N TYR A 222 -4.48 -15.26 -9.33
CA TYR A 222 -3.31 -15.09 -8.48
C TYR A 222 -3.41 -16.01 -7.25
N PRO A 223 -2.38 -16.82 -6.95
CA PRO A 223 -2.52 -17.96 -6.05
C PRO A 223 -2.47 -17.58 -4.56
N LEU A 224 -1.87 -16.44 -4.21
CA LEU A 224 -1.81 -16.02 -2.81
C LEU A 224 -3.10 -15.32 -2.39
N PRO A 225 -3.56 -15.52 -1.13
CA PRO A 225 -4.48 -14.59 -0.50
C PRO A 225 -3.91 -13.17 -0.54
N LEU A 226 -4.71 -12.23 -1.04
CA LEU A 226 -4.43 -10.80 -1.11
C LEU A 226 -5.28 -9.97 -0.15
N ASP A 227 -4.63 -9.26 0.76
CA ASP A 227 -5.16 -8.02 1.32
C ASP A 227 -5.07 -6.91 0.26
N VAL A 228 -5.70 -5.76 0.49
CA VAL A 228 -5.70 -4.64 -0.45
C VAL A 228 -5.23 -3.38 0.24
N ALA A 229 -4.36 -2.61 -0.41
CA ALA A 229 -4.01 -1.27 0.03
C ALA A 229 -4.51 -0.20 -0.94
N LEU A 230 -5.23 0.80 -0.44
CA LEU A 230 -5.80 1.92 -1.20
C LEU A 230 -5.15 3.26 -0.82
N PRO A 231 -4.95 4.19 -1.77
CA PRO A 231 -4.36 5.50 -1.50
C PRO A 231 -5.40 6.48 -0.98
N ILE A 232 -5.03 7.27 0.03
CA ILE A 232 -5.79 8.47 0.42
C ILE A 232 -4.93 9.74 0.37
N PHE A 233 -3.71 9.62 -0.16
CA PHE A 233 -2.75 10.72 -0.22
C PHE A 233 -2.89 11.56 -1.48
N GLU A 234 -2.24 12.72 -1.41
CA GLU A 234 -2.14 13.72 -2.47
C GLU A 234 -0.70 14.21 -2.55
N TRP A 235 -0.28 14.69 -3.72
CA TRP A 235 1.06 15.27 -3.90
C TRP A 235 1.14 16.27 -5.05
N ALA A 236 2.21 17.07 -5.04
CA ALA A 236 2.54 18.03 -6.08
C ALA A 236 3.69 17.50 -6.95
N VAL A 237 3.37 17.01 -8.14
CA VAL A 237 4.38 16.56 -9.12
C VAL A 237 4.83 17.77 -9.95
N VAL A 238 6.12 18.06 -9.93
CA VAL A 238 6.69 19.26 -10.54
C VAL A 238 7.27 18.91 -11.90
N PHE A 239 6.96 19.76 -12.89
CA PHE A 239 7.54 19.71 -14.22
C PHE A 239 8.19 21.04 -14.57
N ARG A 240 9.41 20.97 -15.11
CA ARG A 240 10.16 22.12 -15.62
C ARG A 240 10.44 21.86 -17.09
N ASN A 241 10.00 22.77 -17.96
CA ASN A 241 10.08 22.57 -19.42
C ASN A 241 9.51 21.21 -19.84
N GLU A 242 8.36 20.84 -19.25
CA GLU A 242 7.66 19.55 -19.45
C GLU A 242 8.46 18.30 -19.02
N GLN A 243 9.62 18.47 -18.37
CA GLN A 243 10.40 17.38 -17.81
C GLN A 243 10.14 17.24 -16.31
N TYR A 244 10.04 15.99 -15.83
CA TYR A 244 9.86 15.70 -14.42
C TYR A 244 11.01 16.29 -13.58
N ALA A 245 10.66 17.14 -12.62
CA ALA A 245 11.60 17.82 -11.73
C ALA A 245 11.55 17.30 -10.28
N GLY A 246 10.54 16.52 -9.91
CA GLY A 246 10.41 15.94 -8.57
C GLY A 246 8.99 15.98 -8.03
N ILE A 247 8.82 15.50 -6.80
CA ILE A 247 7.60 15.70 -6.00
C ILE A 247 7.92 16.74 -4.93
N SER A 248 7.15 17.83 -4.89
CA SER A 248 7.32 18.85 -3.86
C SER A 248 6.54 18.49 -2.60
N LYS A 249 7.25 18.35 -1.48
CA LYS A 249 6.66 18.22 -0.13
C LYS A 249 6.24 19.55 0.49
N ARG A 250 6.49 20.67 -0.21
CA ARG A 250 6.28 22.04 0.29
C ARG A 250 5.13 22.75 -0.42
N ILE A 251 4.49 22.09 -1.37
CA ILE A 251 3.26 22.55 -2.01
C ILE A 251 2.14 21.67 -1.48
N GLY A 252 1.25 22.26 -0.67
CA GLY A 252 0.00 21.64 -0.25
C GLY A 252 -1.20 22.42 -0.79
N LYS A 253 -2.38 22.07 -0.30
CA LYS A 253 -3.66 22.66 -0.70
C LYS A 253 -3.69 24.19 -0.59
N ILE A 254 -3.12 24.74 0.48
CA ILE A 254 -3.05 26.20 0.68
C ILE A 254 -2.25 26.88 -0.45
N GLN A 255 -1.11 26.31 -0.83
CA GLN A 255 -0.27 26.90 -1.88
C GLN A 255 -0.91 26.73 -3.25
N ILE A 256 -1.42 25.54 -3.59
CA ILE A 256 -1.97 25.27 -4.92
C ILE A 256 -3.25 26.06 -5.21
N GLU A 257 -3.99 26.45 -4.18
CA GLU A 257 -5.20 27.28 -4.27
C GLU A 257 -4.91 28.79 -4.24
N ASP A 258 -3.66 29.22 -3.95
CA ASP A 258 -3.27 30.63 -3.98
C ASP A 258 -3.17 31.14 -5.42
N LYS A 259 -4.17 31.94 -5.83
CA LYS A 259 -4.27 32.54 -7.17
C LYS A 259 -3.16 33.55 -7.50
N ASN A 260 -2.44 34.07 -6.50
CA ASN A 260 -1.28 34.93 -6.71
C ASN A 260 0.01 34.13 -6.95
N LEU A 261 -0.02 32.83 -6.66
CA LEU A 261 1.11 31.92 -6.81
C LEU A 261 0.91 30.99 -8.00
N PHE A 262 -0.29 30.42 -8.15
CA PHE A 262 -0.62 29.46 -9.20
C PHE A 262 -1.84 29.87 -10.02
N LYS A 263 -1.80 29.55 -11.31
CA LYS A 263 -2.96 29.60 -12.21
C LYS A 263 -3.31 28.19 -12.67
N ARG A 264 -4.52 27.74 -12.34
CA ARG A 264 -5.04 26.46 -12.82
C ARG A 264 -5.31 26.51 -14.33
N ARG A 265 -4.90 25.47 -15.05
CA ARG A 265 -5.18 25.31 -16.49
C ARG A 265 -6.58 24.75 -16.71
N GLY A 266 -7.56 25.64 -16.93
CA GLY A 266 -8.95 25.24 -17.18
C GLY A 266 -9.47 24.32 -16.08
N ASN A 267 -10.04 23.18 -16.48
CA ASN A 267 -10.56 22.16 -15.57
C ASN A 267 -9.54 21.04 -15.25
N SER A 268 -8.30 21.13 -15.73
CA SER A 268 -7.27 20.11 -15.50
C SER A 268 -6.74 20.14 -14.06
N ILE A 269 -5.86 19.20 -13.72
CA ILE A 269 -5.11 19.17 -12.46
C ILE A 269 -3.73 19.84 -12.57
N LEU A 270 -3.49 20.58 -13.65
CA LEU A 270 -2.24 21.29 -13.90
C LEU A 270 -2.34 22.77 -13.50
N TYR A 271 -1.28 23.25 -12.85
CA TYR A 271 -1.17 24.60 -12.30
C TYR A 271 0.14 25.23 -12.75
N ASP A 272 0.06 26.38 -13.41
CA ASP A 272 1.22 27.18 -13.81
C ASP A 272 1.69 28.03 -12.64
N LEU A 273 2.97 27.93 -12.29
CA LEU A 273 3.57 28.79 -11.28
C LEU A 273 3.83 30.20 -11.87
N LEU A 274 3.24 31.21 -11.25
CA LEU A 274 3.20 32.58 -11.77
C LEU A 274 4.45 33.41 -11.44
N LYS A 275 5.20 33.01 -10.40
CA LYS A 275 6.41 33.69 -9.92
C LYS A 275 7.33 32.69 -9.23
N ASP A 276 8.61 33.00 -9.13
CA ASP A 276 9.57 32.17 -8.39
C ASP A 276 9.06 31.87 -6.97
N TYR A 277 9.21 30.62 -6.55
CA TYR A 277 8.87 30.17 -5.22
C TYR A 277 10.04 29.39 -4.59
N PRO A 278 11.10 30.10 -4.16
CA PRO A 278 12.34 29.50 -3.68
C PRO A 278 12.14 28.57 -2.48
N VAL A 279 11.13 28.85 -1.64
CA VAL A 279 10.77 28.00 -0.49
C VAL A 279 10.52 26.55 -0.92
N ALA A 280 9.94 26.34 -2.09
CA ALA A 280 9.72 25.02 -2.67
C ALA A 280 10.72 24.64 -3.78
N GLY A 281 11.76 25.45 -4.02
CA GLY A 281 12.74 25.24 -5.10
C GLY A 281 12.17 25.40 -6.52
N LEU A 282 11.02 26.07 -6.64
CA LEU A 282 10.32 26.24 -7.91
C LEU A 282 10.66 27.58 -8.56
N LYS A 283 10.67 27.58 -9.90
CA LYS A 283 10.93 28.74 -10.74
C LYS A 283 9.69 29.09 -11.54
N GLN A 284 9.46 30.38 -11.76
CA GLN A 284 8.38 30.85 -12.62
C GLN A 284 8.35 30.07 -13.95
N GLY A 285 7.15 29.63 -14.34
CA GLY A 285 6.96 28.78 -15.51
C GLY A 285 7.04 27.27 -15.23
N ASP A 286 7.48 26.84 -14.03
CA ASP A 286 7.27 25.46 -13.59
C ASP A 286 5.78 25.13 -13.56
N VAL A 287 5.44 23.90 -13.90
CA VAL A 287 4.07 23.37 -13.88
C VAL A 287 3.96 22.36 -12.74
N VAL A 288 2.97 22.55 -11.88
CA VAL A 288 2.63 21.59 -10.84
C VAL A 288 1.39 20.81 -11.25
N ARG A 289 1.52 19.48 -11.28
CA ARG A 289 0.39 18.57 -11.33
C ARG A 289 -0.01 18.18 -9.92
N TRP A 290 -1.18 18.64 -9.49
CA TRP A 290 -1.73 18.32 -8.19
C TRP A 290 -2.57 17.05 -8.28
N GLU A 291 -2.00 15.92 -7.87
CA GLU A 291 -2.71 14.65 -7.89
C GLU A 291 -3.29 14.38 -6.51
N GLN A 292 -4.60 14.13 -6.45
CA GLN A 292 -5.34 13.80 -5.24
C GLN A 292 -6.33 12.69 -5.56
N ILE A 293 -6.70 11.90 -4.56
CA ILE A 293 -7.67 10.82 -4.70
C ILE A 293 -9.03 11.26 -4.14
N SER A 294 -10.08 11.11 -4.95
CA SER A 294 -11.45 11.39 -4.51
C SER A 294 -12.14 10.14 -3.96
N PRO A 295 -13.21 10.29 -3.15
CA PRO A 295 -14.08 9.18 -2.76
C PRO A 295 -14.62 8.37 -3.96
N LYS A 296 -14.91 9.04 -5.07
CA LYS A 296 -15.40 8.40 -6.30
C LYS A 296 -14.34 7.47 -6.91
N ASP A 297 -13.08 7.88 -6.90
CA ASP A 297 -11.97 7.09 -7.43
C ASP A 297 -11.78 5.80 -6.61
N LEU A 298 -11.84 5.92 -5.28
CA LEU A 298 -11.75 4.77 -4.38
C LEU A 298 -12.94 3.83 -4.49
N LEU A 299 -14.15 4.36 -4.66
CA LEU A 299 -15.34 3.54 -4.87
C LEU A 299 -15.27 2.79 -6.20
N ALA A 300 -14.85 3.45 -7.28
CA ALA A 300 -14.64 2.81 -8.59
C ALA A 300 -13.61 1.68 -8.49
N THR A 301 -12.50 1.95 -7.81
CA THR A 301 -11.42 0.98 -7.55
C THR A 301 -11.91 -0.22 -6.75
N SER A 302 -12.66 0.02 -5.67
CA SER A 302 -13.15 -1.03 -4.79
C SER A 302 -14.16 -1.93 -5.50
N ASN A 303 -15.06 -1.34 -6.29
CA ASN A 303 -15.97 -2.08 -7.16
C ASN A 303 -15.25 -2.87 -8.26
N PHE A 304 -14.17 -2.32 -8.82
CA PHE A 304 -13.34 -3.06 -9.74
C PHE A 304 -12.73 -4.29 -9.06
N LEU A 305 -12.05 -4.11 -7.93
CA LEU A 305 -11.34 -5.16 -7.22
C LEU A 305 -12.27 -6.27 -6.70
N SER A 306 -13.45 -5.91 -6.17
CA SER A 306 -14.39 -6.88 -5.62
C SER A 306 -14.96 -7.84 -6.66
N ARG A 307 -15.01 -7.44 -7.93
CA ARG A 307 -15.42 -8.34 -9.03
C ARG A 307 -14.43 -9.48 -9.26
N TYR A 308 -13.14 -9.26 -9.01
CA TYR A 308 -12.08 -10.21 -9.37
C TYR A 308 -11.44 -10.90 -8.17
N LEU A 309 -11.45 -10.29 -6.99
CA LEU A 309 -10.95 -10.91 -5.77
C LEU A 309 -11.88 -12.03 -5.31
N SER A 310 -11.31 -13.15 -4.86
CA SER A 310 -12.06 -14.23 -4.22
C SER A 310 -12.75 -13.73 -2.93
N PRO A 311 -13.98 -14.17 -2.61
CA PRO A 311 -14.67 -13.78 -1.37
C PRO A 311 -13.98 -14.42 -0.16
N ARG A 312 -13.46 -13.58 0.74
CA ARG A 312 -12.71 -14.00 1.93
C ARG A 312 -12.48 -12.84 2.87
N GLU A 313 -12.17 -13.20 4.11
CA GLU A 313 -11.66 -12.27 5.12
C GLU A 313 -10.36 -11.61 4.64
N ARG A 314 -10.28 -10.28 4.74
CA ARG A 314 -9.08 -9.52 4.33
C ARG A 314 -8.94 -8.20 5.09
N ASN A 315 -7.71 -7.72 5.15
CA ASN A 315 -7.44 -6.34 5.52
C ASN A 315 -7.63 -5.41 4.31
N LEU A 316 -8.26 -4.27 4.55
CA LEU A 316 -8.33 -3.14 3.63
C LEU A 316 -7.52 -2.00 4.23
N VAL A 317 -6.33 -1.75 3.71
CA VAL A 317 -5.36 -0.84 4.29
C VAL A 317 -5.37 0.50 3.55
N PHE A 318 -5.63 1.60 4.24
CA PHE A 318 -5.51 2.93 3.65
C PHE A 318 -4.10 3.48 3.87
N TYR A 319 -3.42 3.87 2.79
CA TYR A 319 -2.12 4.54 2.84
C TYR A 319 -2.31 6.06 2.79
N HIS A 320 -2.13 6.78 3.90
CA HIS A 320 -1.67 6.36 5.24
C HIS A 320 -2.48 7.05 6.36
N LEU A 321 -2.32 6.64 7.62
CA LEU A 321 -2.94 7.26 8.79
C LEU A 321 -2.42 8.70 8.96
N ASP A 322 -3.12 9.64 8.36
CA ASP A 322 -2.81 11.06 8.42
C ASP A 322 -4.08 11.90 8.46
N THR A 323 -4.20 12.73 9.49
CA THR A 323 -5.41 13.48 9.78
C THR A 323 -5.76 14.50 8.71
N ASP A 324 -4.78 15.06 7.99
CA ASP A 324 -5.07 16.08 6.99
C ASP A 324 -5.64 15.45 5.71
N LEU A 325 -5.17 14.26 5.37
CA LEU A 325 -5.73 13.45 4.29
C LEU A 325 -7.13 12.92 4.63
N LEU A 326 -7.29 12.40 5.85
CA LEU A 326 -8.54 11.74 6.27
C LEU A 326 -9.72 12.70 6.34
N LYS A 327 -9.50 13.99 6.60
CA LYS A 327 -10.57 15.02 6.57
C LYS A 327 -11.23 15.17 5.20
N HIS A 328 -10.60 14.70 4.12
CA HIS A 328 -11.17 14.73 2.77
C HIS A 328 -12.19 13.60 2.53
N PHE A 329 -12.32 12.65 3.44
CA PHE A 329 -13.20 11.50 3.30
C PHE A 329 -14.25 11.48 4.41
N THR A 330 -15.53 11.44 4.05
CA THR A 330 -16.59 11.30 5.05
C THR A 330 -16.68 9.85 5.53
N ASN A 331 -17.32 9.65 6.68
CA ASN A 331 -17.58 8.30 7.20
C ASN A 331 -18.43 7.49 6.22
N GLU A 332 -19.38 8.13 5.54
CA GLU A 332 -20.23 7.48 4.54
C GLU A 332 -19.42 7.01 3.32
N ASP A 333 -18.50 7.83 2.82
CA ASP A 333 -17.62 7.48 1.70
C ASP A 333 -16.83 6.21 2.00
N VAL A 334 -16.21 6.19 3.17
CA VAL A 334 -15.41 5.06 3.66
C VAL A 334 -16.27 3.80 3.81
N GLN A 335 -17.47 3.92 4.39
CA GLN A 335 -18.36 2.76 4.55
C GLN A 335 -18.79 2.18 3.21
N LYS A 336 -19.06 3.02 2.19
CA LYS A 336 -19.35 2.55 0.82
C LYS A 336 -18.17 1.80 0.20
N ILE A 337 -16.96 2.31 0.38
CA ILE A 337 -15.71 1.67 -0.06
C ILE A 337 -15.56 0.29 0.60
N ILE A 338 -15.69 0.21 1.92
CA ILE A 338 -15.58 -1.05 2.68
C ILE A 338 -16.66 -2.04 2.24
N ALA A 339 -17.90 -1.58 2.08
CA ALA A 339 -19.04 -2.42 1.71
C ALA A 339 -18.98 -2.96 0.26
N SER A 340 -18.06 -2.45 -0.56
CA SER A 340 -17.88 -2.91 -1.94
C SER A 340 -17.15 -4.27 -2.02
N PHE A 341 -16.39 -4.66 -1.00
CA PHE A 341 -15.63 -5.90 -0.90
C PHE A 341 -16.41 -7.00 -0.19
#